data_AF-A0A944L419-F1
#
_entry.id   AF-A0A944L419-F1
#
_cell.length_a   1.000
_cell.length_b   1.000
_cell.length_c   1.000
_cell.angle_alpha   90.00
_cell.angle_beta   90.00
_cell.angle_gamma   90.00
#
_symmetry.space_group_name_H-M   'P 1'
#
loop_
_entity.id
_entity.type
_entity.pdbx_description
1 polymer ?
#
loop_
_entity_poly.entity_id
_entity_poly.type
_entity_poly.pdbx_seq_one_letter_code
_entity_poly.pdbx_strand_id
1 'polypeptide(L)'
;MLWTRKRVAGSRLAAHVASVRCRSARTTAPAEQRGGWVYDPEATLTNMSQDPTAWGERFEPWMRDCAEMVEHGQALLAEIRRIRRSGVGMGGQERVGLVPVMVGVDPVGALIARARLGENLGRSTKSKLSRCGAAEWSDVMAEFGLQGVAAYPNFALGSWWMGLLPGDYGDWRQDYIAILDYSFYVEYNVDTAYGDQNDRLTREILALWDIPALPADLQARRAHVAADLAYFDTKRRDEADTSNLPTTGLTAWVYRDRDHWRDLKAVDSGIFAHYLSFVAGPAGRDDMMLTGLTNDWVDIGPDLRHQECGQSVLALTRGSLVMSDLLDCYERTVWMLNAQWTDTGSVRAERYAACMETLGTCLWQMGNHRQDLWRYYALGFDLCPAAQERELYAVGQLADCYAQDLTPITPISELRLRVPRRDLPFTVDVGGIRHTGTVNLHTAVRDAVETGVLSMAIVEYQFIIPWLLRERRISPETFLNHMDRAYCRHFAEVMRSGHTNDFGRSYGEAVAALVMEQWWHGMYFAIGAGSLVEAQPDQVAGDRMHGAGNWSPPG
;
A
#
# COMPACT_ATOMS: atom_id res chain seq x y z
N MET A 1 -7.96 13.65 -15.08
CA MET A 1 -8.28 12.87 -13.87
C MET A 1 -8.72 11.48 -14.29
N LEU A 2 -8.73 10.53 -13.36
CA LEU A 2 -9.39 9.25 -13.54
C LEU A 2 -10.85 9.45 -13.14
N TRP A 3 -11.78 9.07 -14.00
CA TRP A 3 -13.11 9.69 -13.99
C TRP A 3 -14.22 8.74 -13.55
N THR A 4 -14.43 7.65 -14.29
CA THR A 4 -15.37 6.57 -13.97
C THR A 4 -15.12 5.43 -14.96
N ARG A 5 -15.34 4.18 -14.55
CA ARG A 5 -15.41 3.05 -15.48
C ARG A 5 -16.59 3.22 -16.45
N LYS A 6 -16.49 2.64 -17.65
CA LYS A 6 -17.60 2.61 -18.63
C LYS A 6 -18.88 2.00 -18.06
N ARG A 7 -18.77 1.00 -17.17
CA ARG A 7 -19.91 0.30 -16.56
C ARG A 7 -20.82 1.23 -15.75
N VAL A 8 -20.28 2.30 -15.16
CA VAL A 8 -21.07 3.22 -14.33
C VAL A 8 -21.58 4.42 -15.15
N ALA A 9 -21.52 4.35 -16.49
CA ALA A 9 -22.14 5.34 -17.36
C ALA A 9 -23.63 5.49 -17.05
N GLY A 10 -24.12 6.73 -17.05
CA GLY A 10 -25.50 7.04 -16.66
C GLY A 10 -25.78 7.03 -15.15
N SER A 11 -24.79 6.66 -14.32
CA SER A 11 -24.90 6.80 -12.88
C SER A 11 -24.86 8.26 -12.41
N ARG A 12 -25.24 8.47 -11.16
CA ARG A 12 -25.12 9.75 -10.48
C ARG A 12 -23.69 10.29 -10.50
N LEU A 13 -22.70 9.42 -10.22
CA LEU A 13 -21.29 9.81 -10.23
C LEU A 13 -20.85 10.24 -11.63
N ALA A 14 -21.22 9.48 -12.67
CA ALA A 14 -20.88 9.83 -14.05
C ALA A 14 -21.47 11.19 -14.46
N ALA A 15 -22.72 11.48 -14.07
CA ALA A 15 -23.35 12.78 -14.30
C ALA A 15 -22.64 13.92 -13.54
N HIS A 16 -22.25 13.68 -12.27
CA HIS A 16 -21.51 14.64 -11.45
C HIS A 16 -20.13 14.94 -12.05
N VAL A 17 -19.39 13.90 -12.43
CA VAL A 17 -18.10 13.99 -13.12
C VAL A 17 -18.21 14.81 -14.40
N ALA A 18 -19.23 14.55 -15.24
CA ALA A 18 -19.46 15.32 -16.46
C ALA A 18 -19.74 16.81 -16.15
N SER A 19 -20.51 17.09 -15.10
CA SER A 19 -20.78 18.46 -14.64
C SER A 19 -19.52 19.18 -14.15
N VAL A 20 -18.66 18.51 -13.36
CA VAL A 20 -17.37 19.05 -12.91
C VAL A 20 -16.49 19.40 -14.12
N ARG A 21 -16.37 18.49 -15.11
CA ARG A 21 -15.61 18.74 -16.35
C ARG A 21 -16.10 19.97 -17.10
N CYS A 22 -17.41 20.09 -17.31
CA CYS A 22 -18.01 21.21 -18.02
C CYS A 22 -17.77 22.55 -17.30
N ARG A 23 -17.78 22.55 -15.97
CA ARG A 23 -17.50 23.74 -15.16
C ARG A 23 -16.03 24.14 -15.22
N SER A 24 -15.10 23.18 -15.07
CA SER A 24 -13.66 23.47 -15.10
C SER A 24 -13.15 23.91 -16.48
N ALA A 25 -13.89 23.59 -17.56
CA ALA A 25 -13.61 24.12 -18.90
C ALA A 25 -14.03 25.60 -19.08
N ARG A 26 -14.88 26.15 -18.21
CA ARG A 26 -15.34 27.54 -18.26
C ARG A 26 -14.50 28.40 -17.31
N THR A 27 -13.47 29.04 -17.84
CA THR A 27 -12.43 29.82 -17.12
C THR A 27 -12.89 31.06 -16.35
N THR A 28 -14.19 31.35 -16.25
CA THR A 28 -14.69 32.67 -15.79
C THR A 28 -15.99 32.66 -14.97
N ALA A 29 -16.46 31.52 -14.47
CA ALA A 29 -17.62 31.55 -13.57
C ALA A 29 -17.17 32.04 -12.17
N PRO A 30 -17.79 33.09 -11.59
CA PRO A 30 -17.62 33.39 -10.17
C PRO A 30 -17.97 32.15 -9.36
N ALA A 31 -17.22 31.90 -8.29
CA ALA A 31 -17.58 30.86 -7.33
C ALA A 31 -18.92 31.24 -6.69
N GLU A 32 -20.04 30.81 -7.30
CA GLU A 32 -21.30 30.77 -6.58
C GLU A 32 -21.07 29.88 -5.37
N GLN A 33 -21.03 30.47 -4.17
CA GLN A 33 -21.18 29.76 -2.91
C GLN A 33 -22.56 29.09 -2.93
N ARG A 34 -22.60 27.87 -3.46
CA ARG A 34 -23.74 26.98 -3.31
C ARG A 34 -23.52 26.17 -2.04
N GLY A 35 -24.58 26.00 -1.25
CA GLY A 35 -24.55 25.08 -0.11
C GLY A 35 -24.09 23.69 -0.58
N GLY A 36 -23.14 23.11 0.14
CA GLY A 36 -22.44 21.88 -0.23
C GLY A 36 -21.42 21.52 0.86
N TRP A 37 -20.72 20.40 0.69
CA TRP A 37 -19.65 20.03 1.61
C TRP A 37 -18.47 21.00 1.46
N VAL A 38 -17.86 21.37 2.59
CA VAL A 38 -16.70 22.26 2.65
C VAL A 38 -15.49 21.43 3.06
N TYR A 39 -14.40 21.57 2.30
CA TYR A 39 -13.11 21.00 2.66
C TYR A 39 -12.48 21.81 3.78
N ASP A 40 -12.48 21.22 4.98
CA ASP A 40 -11.82 21.73 6.18
C ASP A 40 -11.38 20.52 7.02
N PRO A 41 -10.13 20.04 6.84
CA PRO A 41 -9.60 18.88 7.56
C PRO A 41 -9.69 18.99 9.09
N GLU A 42 -9.25 20.12 9.64
CA GLU A 42 -9.19 20.35 11.10
C GLU A 42 -10.60 20.47 11.70
N ALA A 43 -11.53 21.15 11.02
CA ALA A 43 -12.92 21.18 11.47
C ALA A 43 -13.60 19.82 11.34
N THR A 44 -13.27 19.05 10.30
CA THR A 44 -13.79 17.69 10.13
C THR A 44 -13.31 16.78 11.26
N LEU A 45 -12.00 16.79 11.56
CA LEU A 45 -11.42 16.07 12.69
C LEU A 45 -12.09 16.46 14.01
N THR A 46 -12.21 17.78 14.28
CA THR A 46 -12.87 18.29 15.49
C THR A 46 -14.30 17.78 15.63
N ASN A 47 -15.07 17.79 14.53
CA ASN A 47 -16.44 17.28 14.53
C ASN A 47 -16.49 15.76 14.75
N MET A 48 -15.55 14.99 14.18
CA MET A 48 -15.47 13.54 14.43
C MET A 48 -15.20 13.23 15.90
N SER A 49 -14.36 14.02 16.58
CA SER A 49 -14.09 13.86 18.02
C SER A 49 -15.26 14.32 18.90
N GLN A 50 -15.92 15.43 18.57
CA GLN A 50 -16.92 16.08 19.45
C GLN A 50 -18.36 15.64 19.18
N ASP A 51 -18.70 15.34 17.93
CA ASP A 51 -20.00 14.84 17.50
C ASP A 51 -19.83 13.70 16.46
N PRO A 52 -19.32 12.53 16.90
CA PRO A 52 -19.16 11.36 16.03
C PRO A 52 -20.49 10.87 15.42
N THR A 53 -21.64 11.33 15.92
CA THR A 53 -22.96 10.97 15.40
C THR A 53 -23.41 11.79 14.18
N ALA A 54 -22.68 12.86 13.83
CA ALA A 54 -23.04 13.78 12.74
C ALA A 54 -23.19 13.12 11.36
N TRP A 55 -22.59 11.94 11.16
CA TRP A 55 -22.68 11.14 9.94
C TRP A 55 -23.67 9.97 10.03
N GLY A 56 -24.35 9.85 11.18
CA GLY A 56 -25.32 8.81 11.51
C GLY A 56 -24.87 7.97 12.70
N GLU A 57 -25.79 7.66 13.62
CA GLU A 57 -25.54 6.89 14.85
C GLU A 57 -24.78 5.58 14.59
N ARG A 58 -25.08 4.92 13.46
CA ARG A 58 -24.42 3.67 13.07
C ARG A 58 -22.93 3.80 12.77
N PHE A 59 -22.36 5.00 12.70
CA PHE A 59 -20.95 5.22 12.41
C PHE A 59 -20.18 5.81 13.58
N GLU A 60 -20.86 6.08 14.70
CA GLU A 60 -20.28 6.77 15.86
C GLU A 60 -18.98 6.10 16.36
N PRO A 61 -18.92 4.77 16.57
CA PRO A 61 -17.67 4.12 17.02
C PRO A 61 -16.52 4.37 16.06
N TRP A 62 -16.74 4.13 14.77
CA TRP A 62 -15.71 4.31 13.75
C TRP A 62 -15.24 5.76 13.63
N MET A 63 -16.15 6.74 13.66
CA MET A 63 -15.77 8.16 13.61
C MET A 63 -14.86 8.54 14.78
N ARG A 64 -15.15 8.03 15.98
CA ARG A 64 -14.31 8.22 17.16
C ARG A 64 -12.93 7.58 16.96
N ASP A 65 -12.87 6.34 16.51
CA ASP A 65 -11.60 5.64 16.30
C ASP A 65 -10.72 6.34 15.25
N CYS A 66 -11.33 6.77 14.14
CA CYS A 66 -10.66 7.56 13.09
C CYS A 66 -10.05 8.83 13.69
N ALA A 67 -10.85 9.60 14.45
CA ALA A 67 -10.39 10.83 15.05
C ALA A 67 -9.23 10.60 16.02
N GLU A 68 -9.35 9.60 16.91
CA GLU A 68 -8.29 9.24 17.84
C GLU A 68 -7.00 8.83 17.11
N MET A 69 -7.07 8.10 16.00
CA MET A 69 -5.89 7.74 15.19
C MET A 69 -5.20 8.97 14.60
N VAL A 70 -5.96 9.91 14.03
CA VAL A 70 -5.39 11.14 13.44
C VAL A 70 -4.74 12.00 14.53
N GLU A 71 -5.40 12.18 15.67
CA GLU A 71 -4.87 12.92 16.83
C GLU A 71 -3.60 12.27 17.39
N HIS A 72 -3.58 10.94 17.52
CA HIS A 72 -2.39 10.19 17.92
C HIS A 72 -1.25 10.33 16.91
N GLY A 73 -1.55 10.22 15.61
CA GLY A 73 -0.59 10.40 14.53
C GLY A 73 0.06 11.78 14.54
N GLN A 74 -0.74 12.85 14.68
CA GLN A 74 -0.24 14.22 14.81
C GLN A 74 0.66 14.39 16.05
N ALA A 75 0.26 13.80 17.19
CA ALA A 75 1.06 13.84 18.40
C ALA A 75 2.41 13.12 18.24
N LEU A 76 2.45 11.99 17.52
CA LEU A 76 3.67 11.26 17.21
C LEU A 76 4.57 12.03 16.23
N LEU A 77 4.02 12.68 15.21
CA LEU A 77 4.79 13.57 14.31
C LEU A 77 5.45 14.72 15.09
N ALA A 78 4.71 15.35 16.01
CA ALA A 78 5.25 16.42 16.85
C ALA A 78 6.43 15.91 17.70
N GLU A 79 6.33 14.68 18.22
CA GLU A 79 7.38 14.04 19.00
C GLU A 79 8.61 13.69 18.15
N ILE A 80 8.41 13.13 16.95
CA ILE A 80 9.47 12.90 15.94
C ILE A 80 10.21 14.20 15.64
N ARG A 81 9.48 15.29 15.35
CA ARG A 81 10.05 16.61 15.05
C ARG A 81 10.88 17.16 16.21
N ARG A 82 10.39 16.99 17.44
CA ARG A 82 11.13 17.37 18.65
C ARG A 82 12.46 16.61 18.76
N ILE A 83 12.44 15.30 18.56
CA ILE A 83 13.63 14.43 18.65
C ILE A 83 14.64 14.77 17.55
N ARG A 84 14.18 15.01 16.31
CA ARG A 84 15.06 15.44 15.20
C ARG A 84 15.84 16.70 15.53
N ARG A 85 15.18 17.69 16.18
CA ARG A 85 15.79 18.97 16.55
C ARG A 85 16.74 18.86 17.73
N SER A 86 16.44 18.01 18.70
CA SER A 86 17.25 17.88 19.92
C SER A 86 18.45 16.95 19.76
N GLY A 87 18.40 16.00 18.82
CA GLY A 87 19.43 14.98 18.64
C GLY A 87 19.49 13.93 19.78
N VAL A 88 18.56 13.99 20.73
CA VAL A 88 18.45 13.08 21.88
C VAL A 88 17.21 12.20 21.68
N GLY A 89 17.42 10.88 21.57
CA GLY A 89 16.36 9.87 21.46
C GLY A 89 16.60 8.70 22.43
N MET A 90 15.49 8.20 23.01
CA MET A 90 15.36 7.09 23.98
C MET A 90 16.18 7.23 25.28
N GLY A 91 15.90 8.28 26.04
CA GLY A 91 16.37 8.46 27.42
C GLY A 91 15.26 8.54 28.49
N GLY A 92 13.96 8.39 28.14
CA GLY A 92 12.83 8.67 29.05
C GLY A 92 11.47 8.02 28.70
N GLN A 93 10.38 8.82 28.78
CA GLN A 93 8.97 8.41 28.58
C GLN A 93 8.48 8.50 27.12
N GLU A 94 9.37 8.71 26.16
CA GLU A 94 9.01 8.86 24.74
C GLU A 94 8.27 7.65 24.16
N ARG A 95 7.36 7.91 23.21
CA ARG A 95 6.58 6.90 22.45
C ARG A 95 7.31 6.46 21.18
N VAL A 96 8.18 7.30 20.65
CA VAL A 96 8.95 7.07 19.43
C VAL A 96 10.38 7.56 19.64
N GLY A 97 11.35 6.84 19.08
CA GLY A 97 12.77 7.10 19.27
C GLY A 97 13.56 6.93 17.98
N LEU A 98 14.60 7.76 17.81
CA LEU A 98 15.58 7.58 16.75
C LEU A 98 16.73 6.71 17.27
N VAL A 99 16.85 5.48 16.77
CA VAL A 99 17.89 4.53 17.20
C VAL A 99 18.92 4.29 16.08
N PRO A 100 20.20 4.05 16.42
CA PRO A 100 21.16 3.53 15.46
C PRO A 100 20.73 2.14 14.97
N VAL A 101 20.92 1.89 13.67
CA VAL A 101 20.62 0.60 13.07
C VAL A 101 21.78 -0.36 13.22
N MET A 102 21.48 -1.57 13.68
CA MET A 102 22.42 -2.68 13.75
C MET A 102 22.46 -3.35 12.38
N VAL A 103 23.64 -3.44 11.78
CA VAL A 103 23.85 -4.14 10.50
C VAL A 103 24.70 -5.37 10.77
N GLY A 104 24.21 -6.55 10.39
CA GLY A 104 24.92 -7.81 10.55
C GLY A 104 26.15 -7.92 9.65
N VAL A 105 27.11 -8.77 10.04
CA VAL A 105 28.21 -9.21 9.15
C VAL A 105 27.76 -10.48 8.42
N ASP A 106 26.73 -10.32 7.60
CA ASP A 106 26.02 -11.40 6.92
C ASP A 106 25.68 -11.00 5.46
N PRO A 107 25.03 -11.87 4.66
CA PRO A 107 24.67 -11.53 3.28
C PRO A 107 23.81 -10.27 3.13
N VAL A 108 22.95 -9.94 4.11
CA VAL A 108 22.17 -8.69 4.10
C VAL A 108 23.10 -7.49 4.33
N GLY A 109 24.03 -7.59 5.29
CA GLY A 109 25.06 -6.57 5.50
C GLY A 109 25.90 -6.31 4.24
N ALA A 110 26.25 -7.35 3.49
CA ALA A 110 26.96 -7.23 2.22
C ALA A 110 26.14 -6.52 1.14
N LEU A 111 24.84 -6.83 1.02
CA LEU A 111 23.91 -6.12 0.14
C LEU A 111 23.84 -4.63 0.47
N ILE A 112 23.69 -4.29 1.76
CA ILE A 112 23.64 -2.90 2.23
C ILE A 112 24.94 -2.17 1.88
N ALA A 113 26.09 -2.82 2.07
CA ALA A 113 27.38 -2.24 1.70
C ALA A 113 27.47 -1.91 0.21
N ARG A 114 27.01 -2.82 -0.67
CA ARG A 114 26.95 -2.61 -2.13
C ARG A 114 26.02 -1.46 -2.52
N ALA A 115 24.82 -1.40 -1.93
CA ALA A 115 23.89 -0.29 -2.15
C ALA A 115 24.52 1.06 -1.77
N ARG A 116 25.26 1.12 -0.65
CA ARG A 116 25.97 2.33 -0.20
C ARG A 116 27.13 2.75 -1.10
N LEU A 117 27.73 1.80 -1.83
CA LEU A 117 28.72 2.09 -2.87
C LEU A 117 28.09 2.58 -4.19
N GLY A 118 26.75 2.68 -4.25
CA GLY A 118 26.03 3.19 -5.40
C GLY A 118 25.76 2.15 -6.49
N GLU A 119 25.83 0.85 -6.19
CA GLU A 119 25.49 -0.20 -7.16
C GLU A 119 24.00 -0.19 -7.59
N ASN A 120 23.13 0.47 -6.81
CA ASN A 120 21.76 0.81 -7.19
C ASN A 120 21.65 2.13 -7.98
N LEU A 121 22.74 2.66 -8.52
CA LEU A 121 22.87 3.99 -9.15
C LEU A 121 22.59 5.17 -8.20
N GLY A 122 22.74 4.95 -6.89
CA GLY A 122 22.43 5.97 -5.87
C GLY A 122 20.94 6.31 -5.84
N ARG A 123 20.08 5.43 -6.36
CA ARG A 123 18.64 5.68 -6.41
C ARG A 123 17.95 5.12 -5.19
N SER A 124 17.11 5.96 -4.60
CA SER A 124 16.15 5.55 -3.59
C SER A 124 14.86 5.10 -4.28
N THR A 125 14.03 4.38 -3.55
CA THR A 125 12.70 3.99 -4.03
C THR A 125 11.64 5.07 -3.81
N LYS A 126 12.01 6.25 -3.32
CA LYS A 126 11.05 7.34 -3.19
C LYS A 126 10.63 7.83 -4.57
N SER A 127 9.33 7.86 -4.77
CA SER A 127 8.71 8.08 -6.08
C SER A 127 9.11 9.42 -6.73
N LYS A 128 9.88 9.37 -7.82
CA LYS A 128 9.82 10.41 -8.86
C LYS A 128 8.81 9.99 -9.91
N LEU A 129 7.57 10.45 -9.75
CA LEU A 129 6.49 10.16 -10.69
C LEU A 129 6.80 10.82 -12.05
N SER A 130 6.94 10.00 -13.08
CA SER A 130 7.07 10.46 -14.46
C SER A 130 5.88 10.01 -15.29
N ARG A 131 5.49 10.86 -16.25
CA ARG A 131 4.48 10.47 -17.24
C ARG A 131 5.05 9.38 -18.13
N CYS A 132 4.22 8.41 -18.52
CA CYS A 132 4.59 7.46 -19.57
C CYS A 132 4.18 8.01 -20.94
N GLY A 133 5.15 8.14 -21.85
CA GLY A 133 4.93 8.54 -23.24
C GLY A 133 4.85 7.38 -24.24
N ALA A 134 4.80 6.14 -23.76
CA ALA A 134 4.70 4.97 -24.64
C ALA A 134 3.32 4.92 -25.31
N ALA A 135 3.28 4.45 -26.56
CA ALA A 135 2.04 4.33 -27.33
C ALA A 135 1.08 3.36 -26.65
N GLU A 136 1.58 2.24 -26.13
CA GLU A 136 0.77 1.20 -25.50
C GLU A 136 -0.01 1.74 -24.28
N TRP A 137 0.60 2.64 -23.50
CA TRP A 137 -0.07 3.30 -22.37
C TRP A 137 -1.07 4.35 -22.83
N SER A 138 -0.70 5.14 -23.85
CA SER A 138 -1.59 6.14 -24.45
C SER A 138 -2.85 5.51 -25.03
N ASP A 139 -2.72 4.32 -25.63
CA ASP A 139 -3.84 3.53 -26.14
C ASP A 139 -4.78 3.08 -25.02
N VAL A 140 -4.25 2.59 -23.89
CA VAL A 140 -5.06 2.24 -22.70
C VAL A 140 -5.81 3.45 -22.17
N MET A 141 -5.13 4.60 -22.08
CA MET A 141 -5.78 5.84 -21.66
C MET A 141 -6.93 6.22 -22.58
N ALA A 142 -6.74 6.14 -23.90
CA ALA A 142 -7.78 6.42 -24.88
C ALA A 142 -8.93 5.39 -24.82
N GLU A 143 -8.60 4.10 -24.73
CA GLU A 143 -9.51 2.97 -24.70
C GLU A 143 -10.50 3.06 -23.52
N PHE A 144 -10.00 3.42 -22.33
CA PHE A 144 -10.80 3.52 -21.11
C PHE A 144 -11.17 4.95 -20.71
N GLY A 145 -10.83 5.94 -21.54
CA GLY A 145 -11.15 7.36 -21.28
C GLY A 145 -10.43 7.94 -20.05
N LEU A 146 -9.25 7.43 -19.73
CA LEU A 146 -8.40 7.88 -18.63
C LEU A 146 -7.65 9.15 -19.04
N GLN A 147 -7.56 10.15 -18.17
CA GLN A 147 -6.95 11.45 -18.52
C GLN A 147 -6.20 12.08 -17.33
N GLY A 148 -5.45 13.16 -17.57
CA GLY A 148 -4.74 13.91 -16.53
C GLY A 148 -3.72 13.05 -15.79
N VAL A 149 -3.90 12.86 -14.48
CA VAL A 149 -3.11 11.95 -13.63
C VAL A 149 -2.98 10.50 -14.11
N ALA A 150 -3.89 10.03 -14.97
CA ALA A 150 -3.73 8.73 -15.63
C ALA A 150 -2.48 8.68 -16.53
N ALA A 151 -1.90 9.82 -16.91
CA ALA A 151 -0.63 9.88 -17.61
C ALA A 151 0.54 9.29 -16.79
N TYR A 152 0.35 9.09 -15.49
CA TYR A 152 1.30 8.45 -14.59
C TYR A 152 0.79 7.02 -14.32
N PRO A 153 1.35 5.98 -14.97
CA PRO A 153 0.84 4.61 -14.82
C PRO A 153 0.80 4.13 -13.38
N ASN A 154 1.82 4.53 -12.62
CA ASN A 154 1.90 4.26 -11.20
C ASN A 154 0.67 4.77 -10.43
N PHE A 155 0.26 6.00 -10.73
CA PHE A 155 -0.92 6.62 -10.14
C PHE A 155 -2.18 5.83 -10.51
N ALA A 156 -2.33 5.48 -11.79
CA ALA A 156 -3.49 4.73 -12.26
C ALA A 156 -3.59 3.33 -11.63
N LEU A 157 -2.46 2.67 -11.39
CA LEU A 157 -2.45 1.36 -10.73
C LEU A 157 -2.70 1.49 -9.21
N GLY A 158 -1.94 2.37 -8.56
CA GLY A 158 -1.88 2.50 -7.11
C GLY A 158 -3.07 3.19 -6.46
N SER A 159 -3.94 3.86 -7.21
CA SER A 159 -5.19 4.39 -6.64
C SER A 159 -6.39 3.77 -7.32
N TRP A 160 -6.44 3.83 -8.65
CA TRP A 160 -7.66 3.52 -9.38
C TRP A 160 -7.86 2.03 -9.60
N TRP A 161 -6.89 1.33 -10.17
CA TRP A 161 -7.02 -0.11 -10.40
C TRP A 161 -7.19 -0.87 -9.08
N MET A 162 -6.37 -0.51 -8.09
CA MET A 162 -6.39 -1.15 -6.78
C MET A 162 -7.67 -0.84 -6.01
N GLY A 163 -8.14 0.41 -5.95
CA GLY A 163 -9.41 0.77 -5.31
C GLY A 163 -10.66 0.17 -5.98
N LEU A 164 -10.52 -0.47 -7.15
CA LEU A 164 -11.62 -1.18 -7.82
C LEU A 164 -11.66 -2.68 -7.52
N LEU A 165 -10.55 -3.29 -7.07
CA LEU A 165 -10.47 -4.73 -6.78
C LEU A 165 -11.32 -5.22 -5.58
N PRO A 166 -11.46 -4.46 -4.47
CA PRO A 166 -12.14 -4.96 -3.28
C PRO A 166 -13.61 -5.29 -3.53
N GLY A 167 -14.23 -4.56 -4.45
CA GLY A 167 -15.59 -4.84 -4.91
C GLY A 167 -16.65 -4.67 -3.82
N ASP A 168 -16.43 -3.78 -2.86
CA ASP A 168 -17.37 -3.41 -1.80
C ASP A 168 -18.75 -3.05 -2.33
N TYR A 169 -18.77 -2.40 -3.50
CA TYR A 169 -19.98 -2.02 -4.20
C TYR A 169 -19.98 -2.52 -5.66
N GLY A 170 -21.11 -3.10 -6.07
CA GLY A 170 -21.35 -3.49 -7.47
C GLY A 170 -21.80 -2.34 -8.39
N ASP A 171 -21.72 -1.09 -7.92
CA ASP A 171 -22.20 0.11 -8.62
C ASP A 171 -21.20 1.29 -8.52
N TRP A 172 -21.66 2.49 -8.87
CA TRP A 172 -20.85 3.72 -8.91
C TRP A 172 -20.15 4.08 -7.60
N ARG A 173 -20.62 3.54 -6.46
CA ARG A 173 -20.01 3.82 -5.15
C ARG A 173 -18.57 3.31 -5.08
N GLN A 174 -18.23 2.20 -5.74
CA GLN A 174 -16.85 1.71 -5.80
C GLN A 174 -15.94 2.71 -6.51
N ASP A 175 -16.39 3.25 -7.65
CA ASP A 175 -15.66 4.26 -8.40
C ASP A 175 -15.51 5.55 -7.59
N TYR A 176 -16.47 5.89 -6.73
CA TYR A 176 -16.33 7.04 -5.81
C TYR A 176 -15.28 6.80 -4.74
N ILE A 177 -15.18 5.58 -4.18
CA ILE A 177 -14.13 5.26 -3.20
C ILE A 177 -12.75 5.32 -3.86
N ALA A 178 -12.60 4.78 -5.07
CA ALA A 178 -11.35 4.90 -5.84
C ALA A 178 -10.97 6.37 -6.16
N ILE A 179 -11.95 7.29 -6.22
CA ILE A 179 -11.73 8.76 -6.33
C ILE A 179 -11.31 9.37 -4.98
N LEU A 180 -11.69 8.78 -3.84
CA LEU A 180 -11.18 9.20 -2.53
C LEU A 180 -9.73 8.76 -2.35
N ASP A 181 -9.39 7.48 -2.63
CA ASP A 181 -8.01 6.97 -2.54
C ASP A 181 -7.05 7.70 -3.48
N TYR A 182 -7.56 8.12 -4.64
CA TYR A 182 -6.85 9.00 -5.56
C TYR A 182 -6.25 10.22 -4.84
N SER A 183 -6.96 10.82 -3.88
CA SER A 183 -6.47 12.02 -3.21
C SER A 183 -5.32 11.75 -2.27
N PHE A 184 -5.17 10.51 -1.77
CA PHE A 184 -3.97 10.12 -1.04
C PHE A 184 -2.72 10.36 -1.89
N TYR A 185 -2.73 9.94 -3.15
CA TYR A 185 -1.57 10.13 -4.02
C TYR A 185 -1.34 11.59 -4.44
N VAL A 186 -2.36 12.42 -4.28
CA VAL A 186 -2.28 13.87 -4.46
C VAL A 186 -2.02 14.58 -3.12
N GLU A 187 -1.90 13.86 -2.00
CA GLU A 187 -1.80 14.34 -0.60
C GLU A 187 -0.82 15.47 -0.38
N TYR A 188 0.25 15.51 -1.17
CA TYR A 188 1.19 16.62 -1.10
C TYR A 188 0.60 17.98 -1.50
N ASN A 189 -0.61 18.04 -2.09
CA ASN A 189 -1.15 19.23 -2.75
C ASN A 189 -2.61 19.61 -2.41
N VAL A 190 -3.40 18.83 -1.64
CA VAL A 190 -4.82 19.24 -1.39
C VAL A 190 -4.91 20.56 -0.61
N ASP A 191 -3.88 20.91 0.17
CA ASP A 191 -3.76 22.17 0.91
C ASP A 191 -3.30 23.39 0.10
N THR A 192 -2.90 23.27 -1.16
CA THR A 192 -2.71 24.45 -2.03
C THR A 192 -4.02 25.07 -2.48
N ALA A 193 -5.18 24.48 -2.10
CA ALA A 193 -6.52 24.96 -2.44
C ALA A 193 -6.79 26.43 -2.08
N TYR A 194 -6.07 26.99 -1.11
CA TYR A 194 -6.20 28.39 -0.67
C TYR A 194 -4.96 29.26 -0.96
N GLY A 195 -3.94 28.73 -1.66
CA GLY A 195 -2.63 29.38 -1.84
C GLY A 195 -2.29 29.86 -3.25
N ASP A 196 -2.89 29.30 -4.31
CA ASP A 196 -2.65 29.75 -5.68
C ASP A 196 -3.94 29.62 -6.53
N GLN A 197 -4.41 30.72 -7.12
CA GLN A 197 -5.61 30.73 -7.98
C GLN A 197 -5.46 29.84 -9.24
N ASN A 198 -4.25 29.34 -9.49
CA ASN A 198 -3.86 28.54 -10.64
C ASN A 198 -3.97 27.01 -10.45
N ASP A 199 -4.28 26.48 -9.26
CA ASP A 199 -4.36 25.03 -9.07
C ASP A 199 -5.71 24.45 -9.52
N ARG A 200 -5.82 24.23 -10.83
CA ARG A 200 -6.99 23.66 -11.49
C ARG A 200 -7.24 22.20 -11.10
N LEU A 201 -6.19 21.40 -10.92
CA LEU A 201 -6.33 19.97 -10.63
C LEU A 201 -6.95 19.77 -9.24
N THR A 202 -6.47 20.50 -8.24
CA THR A 202 -6.97 20.41 -6.85
C THR A 202 -8.44 20.81 -6.73
N ARG A 203 -8.85 21.93 -7.36
CA ARG A 203 -10.27 22.32 -7.40
C ARG A 203 -11.15 21.29 -8.09
N GLU A 204 -10.64 20.67 -9.15
CA GLU A 204 -11.34 19.61 -9.84
C GLU A 204 -11.55 18.38 -8.94
N ILE A 205 -10.56 17.99 -8.13
CA ILE A 205 -10.64 16.86 -7.19
C ILE A 205 -11.63 17.14 -6.07
N LEU A 206 -11.54 18.29 -5.40
CA LEU A 206 -12.47 18.67 -4.34
C LEU A 206 -13.91 18.76 -4.86
N ALA A 207 -14.09 19.23 -6.10
CA ALA A 207 -15.40 19.24 -6.74
C ALA A 207 -15.94 17.83 -7.04
N LEU A 208 -15.09 16.83 -7.27
CA LEU A 208 -15.50 15.43 -7.42
C LEU A 208 -15.96 14.83 -6.09
N TRP A 209 -15.33 15.21 -4.97
CA TRP A 209 -15.70 14.77 -3.62
C TRP A 209 -17.04 15.35 -3.15
N ASP A 210 -17.39 16.57 -3.58
CA ASP A 210 -18.67 17.20 -3.28
C ASP A 210 -19.79 16.71 -4.21
N ILE A 211 -20.04 15.40 -4.22
CA ILE A 211 -21.23 14.84 -4.85
C ILE A 211 -22.46 15.14 -3.96
N PRO A 212 -23.53 15.76 -4.51
CA PRO A 212 -24.73 16.05 -3.71
C PRO A 212 -25.34 14.78 -3.10
N ALA A 213 -26.11 14.92 -2.02
CA ALA A 213 -26.86 13.85 -1.32
C ALA A 213 -26.17 12.48 -1.29
N LEU A 214 -24.88 12.48 -0.97
CA LEU A 214 -24.05 11.29 -0.85
C LEU A 214 -24.65 10.35 0.22
N PRO A 215 -24.68 9.03 0.04
CA PRO A 215 -25.08 8.10 1.09
C PRO A 215 -24.24 8.28 2.36
N ALA A 216 -24.84 8.06 3.54
CA ALA A 216 -24.20 8.35 4.82
C ALA A 216 -22.87 7.60 5.02
N ASP A 217 -22.74 6.37 4.51
CA ASP A 217 -21.48 5.61 4.53
C ASP A 217 -20.37 6.27 3.71
N LEU A 218 -20.71 6.81 2.54
CA LEU A 218 -19.75 7.51 1.71
C LEU A 218 -19.45 8.93 2.24
N GLN A 219 -20.38 9.55 2.99
CA GLN A 219 -20.10 10.78 3.73
C GLN A 219 -19.09 10.53 4.85
N ALA A 220 -19.28 9.44 5.62
CA ALA A 220 -18.34 9.01 6.65
C ALA A 220 -16.95 8.70 6.06
N ARG A 221 -16.87 7.93 4.96
CA ARG A 221 -15.58 7.68 4.26
C ARG A 221 -14.90 8.97 3.80
N ARG A 222 -15.66 9.91 3.21
CA ARG A 222 -15.11 11.21 2.84
C ARG A 222 -14.63 12.01 4.05
N ALA A 223 -15.34 11.97 5.17
CA ALA A 223 -14.97 12.67 6.39
C ALA A 223 -13.66 12.12 6.99
N HIS A 224 -13.52 10.80 7.02
CA HIS A 224 -12.27 10.15 7.44
C HIS A 224 -11.08 10.61 6.60
N VAL A 225 -11.14 10.47 5.27
CA VAL A 225 -10.04 10.91 4.40
C VAL A 225 -9.79 12.42 4.53
N ALA A 226 -10.84 13.22 4.75
CA ALA A 226 -10.68 14.65 5.01
C ALA A 226 -9.97 14.94 6.35
N ALA A 227 -10.23 14.19 7.41
CA ALA A 227 -9.56 14.33 8.70
C ALA A 227 -8.07 13.93 8.62
N ASP A 228 -7.73 12.86 7.89
CA ASP A 228 -6.34 12.44 7.67
C ASP A 228 -5.49 13.55 7.04
N LEU A 229 -6.09 14.41 6.21
CA LEU A 229 -5.39 15.53 5.59
C LEU A 229 -4.88 16.56 6.61
N ALA A 230 -5.43 16.60 7.83
CA ALA A 230 -4.88 17.38 8.94
C ALA A 230 -3.53 16.81 9.44
N TYR A 231 -3.37 15.47 9.43
CA TYR A 231 -2.09 14.82 9.68
C TYR A 231 -1.09 15.09 8.54
N PHE A 232 -1.52 14.95 7.29
CA PHE A 232 -0.64 15.14 6.13
C PHE A 232 -0.08 16.56 6.01
N ASP A 233 -0.86 17.58 6.34
CA ASP A 233 -0.36 18.96 6.37
C ASP A 233 0.83 19.11 7.33
N THR A 234 0.69 18.54 8.54
CA THR A 234 1.77 18.53 9.54
C THR A 234 2.98 17.73 9.04
N LYS A 235 2.74 16.53 8.50
CA LYS A 235 3.79 15.66 7.95
C LYS A 235 4.58 16.39 6.87
N ARG A 236 3.89 16.92 5.85
CA ARG A 236 4.49 17.59 4.70
C ARG A 236 5.34 18.80 5.10
N ARG A 237 4.89 19.62 6.04
CA ARG A 237 5.68 20.74 6.56
C ARG A 237 6.97 20.26 7.21
N ASP A 238 6.90 19.15 7.96
CA ASP A 238 8.09 18.56 8.56
C ASP A 238 9.04 17.95 7.52
N GLU A 239 8.52 17.21 6.53
CA GLU A 239 9.33 16.66 5.44
C GLU A 239 10.00 17.76 4.59
N ALA A 240 9.31 18.90 4.38
CA ALA A 240 9.85 20.05 3.68
C ALA A 240 10.96 20.75 4.49
N ASP A 241 10.78 20.88 5.81
CA ASP A 241 11.80 21.46 6.71
C ASP A 241 13.07 20.59 6.77
N THR A 242 12.92 19.26 6.60
CA THR A 242 14.03 18.30 6.72
C THR A 242 14.54 17.80 5.36
N SER A 243 13.98 18.26 4.24
CA SER A 243 14.26 17.72 2.90
C SER A 243 15.74 17.77 2.50
N ASN A 244 16.48 18.74 3.02
CA ASN A 244 17.88 18.98 2.68
C ASN A 244 18.86 18.43 3.73
N LEU A 245 18.37 17.75 4.77
CA LEU A 245 19.21 17.20 5.83
C LEU A 245 19.81 15.86 5.37
N PRO A 246 21.15 15.72 5.38
CA PRO A 246 21.80 14.50 4.96
C PRO A 246 21.50 13.36 5.95
N THR A 247 21.30 12.15 5.43
CA THR A 247 21.14 10.94 6.23
C THR A 247 22.26 9.94 5.93
N THR A 248 22.65 9.18 6.94
CA THR A 248 23.57 8.04 6.75
C THR A 248 22.84 6.78 6.32
N GLY A 249 21.50 6.77 6.42
CA GLY A 249 20.70 5.56 6.30
C GLY A 249 21.00 4.54 7.40
N LEU A 250 21.53 4.95 8.55
CA LEU A 250 21.91 4.08 9.68
C LEU A 250 21.24 4.46 11.00
N THR A 251 20.14 5.21 10.93
CA THR A 251 19.24 5.45 12.06
C THR A 251 17.82 5.09 11.67
N ALA A 252 16.96 4.74 12.61
CA ALA A 252 15.59 4.34 12.35
C ALA A 252 14.64 4.82 13.44
N TRP A 253 13.39 5.10 13.07
CA TRP A 253 12.34 5.37 14.03
C TRP A 253 11.82 4.06 14.60
N VAL A 254 11.97 3.88 15.91
CA VAL A 254 11.43 2.74 16.65
C VAL A 254 10.37 3.24 17.61
N TYR A 255 9.24 2.53 17.62
CA TYR A 255 8.07 2.84 18.42
C TYR A 255 8.10 1.96 19.66
N ARG A 256 7.68 2.53 20.78
CA ARG A 256 7.64 1.81 22.06
C ARG A 256 6.53 0.77 22.12
N ASP A 257 5.46 1.01 21.38
CA ASP A 257 4.23 0.21 21.38
C ASP A 257 3.73 0.04 19.95
N ARG A 258 3.15 -1.13 19.69
CA ARG A 258 2.50 -1.51 18.44
C ARG A 258 1.44 -0.51 18.01
N ASP A 259 0.58 -0.08 18.92
CA ASP A 259 -0.59 0.74 18.63
C ASP A 259 -0.16 2.15 18.19
N HIS A 260 0.96 2.67 18.71
CA HIS A 260 1.53 3.94 18.25
C HIS A 260 2.01 3.85 16.80
N TRP A 261 2.70 2.75 16.46
CA TRP A 261 3.12 2.54 15.08
C TRP A 261 1.92 2.31 14.17
N ARG A 262 0.91 1.54 14.64
CA ARG A 262 -0.33 1.28 13.89
C ARG A 262 -1.01 2.59 13.57
N ASP A 263 -1.35 3.38 14.59
CA ASP A 263 -2.12 4.61 14.40
C ASP A 263 -1.37 5.57 13.47
N LEU A 264 -0.04 5.69 13.59
CA LEU A 264 0.72 6.52 12.67
C LEU A 264 0.64 6.01 11.22
N LYS A 265 0.87 4.71 11.00
CA LYS A 265 0.86 4.11 9.67
C LYS A 265 -0.53 4.04 9.06
N ALA A 266 -1.55 3.88 9.90
CA ALA A 266 -2.96 3.93 9.55
C ALA A 266 -3.45 5.35 9.25
N VAL A 267 -2.63 6.38 9.39
CA VAL A 267 -2.90 7.74 8.88
C VAL A 267 -1.89 8.11 7.77
N ASP A 268 -0.87 7.29 7.51
CA ASP A 268 0.20 7.49 6.50
C ASP A 268 0.15 6.55 5.25
N SER A 269 -1.00 6.02 4.83
CA SER A 269 -1.16 4.90 3.87
C SER A 269 -2.27 5.06 2.80
N GLY A 270 -2.00 4.59 1.58
CA GLY A 270 -2.70 5.06 0.37
C GLY A 270 -4.13 4.70 0.04
N ILE A 271 -4.86 4.08 0.96
CA ILE A 271 -6.08 3.32 0.65
C ILE A 271 -7.11 3.40 1.79
N PHE A 272 -7.08 4.51 2.54
CA PHE A 272 -7.88 4.70 3.76
C PHE A 272 -9.37 4.69 3.56
N ALA A 273 -9.83 5.07 2.36
CA ALA A 273 -11.25 5.01 2.07
C ALA A 273 -11.76 3.58 2.07
N HIS A 274 -10.88 2.57 2.05
CA HIS A 274 -11.20 1.16 2.24
C HIS A 274 -10.82 0.58 3.61
N TYR A 275 -9.69 1.00 4.21
CA TYR A 275 -9.12 0.41 5.43
C TYR A 275 -9.99 0.52 6.69
N LEU A 276 -10.88 1.52 6.77
CA LEU A 276 -11.84 1.65 7.85
C LEU A 276 -13.24 1.31 7.32
N SER A 277 -13.59 0.03 7.38
CA SER A 277 -14.92 -0.39 6.95
C SER A 277 -15.98 0.16 7.90
N PHE A 278 -16.64 1.24 7.47
CA PHE A 278 -17.88 1.77 8.07
C PHE A 278 -19.08 0.81 8.00
N VAL A 279 -18.89 -0.37 7.44
CA VAL A 279 -19.87 -1.46 7.42
C VAL A 279 -19.30 -2.52 8.33
N ALA A 280 -20.02 -2.88 9.40
CA ALA A 280 -19.68 -4.03 10.23
C ALA A 280 -19.36 -5.21 9.32
N GLY A 281 -18.07 -5.53 9.20
CA GLY A 281 -17.59 -6.60 8.36
C GLY A 281 -17.93 -7.94 8.99
N PRO A 282 -17.99 -9.03 8.21
CA PRO A 282 -17.71 -10.33 8.79
C PRO A 282 -16.32 -10.28 9.44
N ALA A 283 -16.18 -10.98 10.57
CA ALA A 283 -14.91 -11.20 11.23
C ALA A 283 -13.82 -11.57 10.20
N GLY A 284 -12.67 -10.89 10.18
CA GLY A 284 -11.70 -11.03 9.08
C GLY A 284 -11.50 -9.82 8.18
N ARG A 285 -12.46 -8.90 8.12
CA ARG A 285 -12.43 -7.77 7.17
C ARG A 285 -11.58 -6.60 7.67
N ASP A 286 -11.67 -6.30 8.96
CA ASP A 286 -10.96 -5.18 9.61
C ASP A 286 -9.63 -5.65 10.25
N ASP A 287 -9.40 -6.97 10.28
CA ASP A 287 -8.16 -7.69 10.57
C ASP A 287 -6.95 -7.23 9.74
N MET A 288 -7.03 -6.16 8.96
CA MET A 288 -6.08 -5.88 7.88
C MET A 288 -5.70 -4.42 7.78
N MET A 289 -6.01 -3.65 8.83
CA MET A 289 -5.91 -2.19 8.91
C MET A 289 -4.53 -1.56 8.65
N LEU A 290 -3.56 -2.31 8.17
CA LEU A 290 -2.16 -1.91 7.99
C LEU A 290 -1.49 -2.61 6.81
N THR A 291 -2.27 -3.06 5.82
CA THR A 291 -1.71 -3.77 4.65
C THR A 291 -1.01 -2.89 3.62
N GLY A 292 -0.81 -1.60 3.93
CA GLY A 292 -0.01 -0.69 3.12
C GLY A 292 1.50 -0.94 3.14
N LEU A 293 2.00 -1.93 3.89
CA LEU A 293 3.40 -1.97 4.33
C LEU A 293 4.13 -3.25 3.97
N THR A 294 3.75 -3.82 2.83
CA THR A 294 4.36 -5.03 2.32
C THR A 294 5.82 -4.89 1.88
N ASN A 295 6.46 -3.72 1.89
CA ASN A 295 7.81 -3.57 1.30
C ASN A 295 8.66 -2.37 1.80
N ASP A 296 8.68 -2.00 3.09
CA ASP A 296 9.45 -0.82 3.54
C ASP A 296 11.00 -0.93 3.40
N TRP A 297 11.60 -2.06 2.94
CA TRP A 297 13.08 -2.07 2.69
C TRP A 297 13.50 -1.11 1.60
N VAL A 298 12.55 -0.74 0.75
CA VAL A 298 12.72 0.28 -0.27
C VAL A 298 13.29 1.57 0.37
N ASP A 299 13.02 1.81 1.66
CA ASP A 299 13.49 2.95 2.46
C ASP A 299 14.83 2.71 3.19
N ILE A 300 15.46 1.54 3.00
CA ILE A 300 16.82 1.20 3.43
C ILE A 300 17.78 1.62 2.32
N GLY A 301 17.95 2.94 2.21
CA GLY A 301 18.98 3.58 1.40
C GLY A 301 19.60 4.74 2.16
N PRO A 302 20.82 5.18 1.78
CA PRO A 302 21.51 6.32 2.40
C PRO A 302 20.78 7.67 2.22
N ASP A 303 19.56 7.69 1.66
CA ASP A 303 18.91 8.90 1.16
C ASP A 303 17.54 9.19 1.81
N LEU A 304 16.88 8.23 2.46
CA LEU A 304 15.45 8.35 2.79
C LEU A 304 15.10 8.66 4.25
N ARG A 305 15.93 8.21 5.20
CA ARG A 305 15.48 8.12 6.61
C ARG A 305 15.32 9.44 7.36
N HIS A 306 15.83 10.55 6.81
CA HIS A 306 15.69 11.86 7.46
C HIS A 306 14.56 12.72 6.87
N GLN A 307 14.21 12.50 5.60
CA GLN A 307 13.11 13.20 4.94
C GLN A 307 11.75 12.65 5.37
N GLU A 308 11.66 11.38 5.77
CA GLU A 308 10.38 10.71 6.02
C GLU A 308 10.09 10.57 7.50
N CYS A 309 8.93 11.08 7.91
CA CYS A 309 8.45 10.97 9.28
C CYS A 309 7.91 9.56 9.51
N GLY A 310 8.59 8.77 10.35
CA GLY A 310 8.02 7.54 10.89
C GLY A 310 7.97 6.32 9.97
N GLN A 311 8.74 6.31 8.87
CA GLN A 311 8.89 5.11 8.05
C GLN A 311 10.10 4.28 8.50
N SER A 312 9.85 3.01 8.86
CA SER A 312 10.83 1.93 8.67
C SER A 312 10.23 0.55 9.01
N VAL A 313 10.57 -0.43 8.17
CA VAL A 313 10.67 -1.88 8.45
C VAL A 313 11.17 -2.19 9.86
N LEU A 314 12.04 -1.31 10.36
CA LEU A 314 12.81 -1.47 11.56
C LEU A 314 12.01 -1.24 12.84
N ALA A 315 10.73 -0.89 12.75
CA ALA A 315 9.84 -0.95 13.89
C ALA A 315 9.73 -2.40 14.42
N LEU A 316 9.54 -3.39 13.53
CA LEU A 316 9.39 -4.80 13.93
C LEU A 316 10.70 -5.49 14.26
N THR A 317 11.77 -5.15 13.54
CA THR A 317 13.12 -5.67 13.87
C THR A 317 13.85 -4.80 14.91
N ARG A 318 13.19 -3.77 15.45
CA ARG A 318 13.75 -2.80 16.43
C ARG A 318 15.11 -2.23 16.03
N GLY A 319 15.28 -1.87 14.76
CA GLY A 319 16.54 -1.35 14.24
C GLY A 319 17.54 -2.41 13.78
N SER A 320 17.17 -3.70 13.73
CA SER A 320 18.05 -4.76 13.25
C SER A 320 17.94 -5.00 11.75
N LEU A 321 19.09 -4.98 11.07
CA LEU A 321 19.32 -5.45 9.70
C LEU A 321 20.29 -6.63 9.72
N VAL A 322 19.92 -7.66 10.48
CA VAL A 322 20.57 -8.98 10.50
C VAL A 322 19.67 -9.96 9.76
N MET A 323 20.25 -10.81 8.94
CA MET A 323 19.53 -11.73 8.06
C MET A 323 18.54 -12.63 8.81
N SER A 324 18.92 -13.14 10.00
CA SER A 324 18.01 -13.95 10.84
C SER A 324 16.76 -13.19 11.24
N ASP A 325 16.93 -11.95 11.72
CA ASP A 325 15.84 -11.14 12.25
C ASP A 325 14.90 -10.71 11.12
N LEU A 326 15.45 -10.44 9.94
CA LEU A 326 14.70 -10.08 8.75
C LEU A 326 13.95 -11.28 8.16
N LEU A 327 14.54 -12.48 8.15
CA LEU A 327 13.85 -13.71 7.75
C LEU A 327 12.71 -14.04 8.70
N ASP A 328 12.95 -13.92 10.00
CA ASP A 328 11.95 -14.13 11.04
C ASP A 328 10.78 -13.13 10.91
N CYS A 329 11.07 -11.87 10.57
CA CYS A 329 10.05 -10.87 10.28
C CYS A 329 9.28 -11.20 8.98
N TYR A 330 9.99 -11.58 7.93
CA TYR A 330 9.42 -11.95 6.64
C TYR A 330 8.47 -13.15 6.77
N GLU A 331 8.88 -14.16 7.52
CA GLU A 331 8.11 -15.38 7.78
C GLU A 331 6.76 -15.06 8.43
N ARG A 332 6.76 -14.25 9.48
CA ARG A 332 5.53 -13.81 10.18
C ARG A 332 4.62 -13.00 9.28
N THR A 333 5.18 -12.11 8.46
CA THR A 333 4.46 -11.37 7.43
C THR A 333 3.75 -12.33 6.46
N VAL A 334 4.44 -13.35 5.94
CA VAL A 334 3.81 -14.31 5.02
C VAL A 334 2.71 -15.14 5.71
N TRP A 335 2.89 -15.50 6.97
CA TRP A 335 1.85 -16.21 7.73
C TRP A 335 0.55 -15.40 7.86
N MET A 336 0.66 -14.09 8.03
CA MET A 336 -0.50 -13.18 8.04
C MET A 336 -1.18 -13.11 6.68
N LEU A 337 -0.40 -13.07 5.60
CA LEU A 337 -0.96 -13.10 4.24
C LEU A 337 -1.66 -14.43 3.96
N ASN A 338 -1.12 -15.55 4.46
CA ASN A 338 -1.75 -16.86 4.33
C ASN A 338 -3.10 -16.93 5.07
N ALA A 339 -3.33 -16.13 6.12
CA ALA A 339 -4.61 -16.08 6.83
C ALA A 339 -5.78 -15.58 5.97
N GLN A 340 -5.49 -14.95 4.81
CA GLN A 340 -6.50 -14.54 3.83
C GLN A 340 -7.07 -15.70 3.01
N TRP A 341 -6.45 -16.87 3.12
CA TRP A 341 -6.76 -18.04 2.34
C TRP A 341 -7.42 -19.11 3.22
N THR A 342 -8.30 -19.86 2.59
CA THR A 342 -8.79 -21.15 3.10
C THR A 342 -7.64 -22.15 3.11
N ASP A 343 -7.76 -23.21 3.90
CA ASP A 343 -6.79 -24.32 3.93
C ASP A 343 -6.59 -25.01 2.57
N THR A 344 -7.53 -24.84 1.63
CA THR A 344 -7.49 -25.36 0.25
C THR A 344 -6.93 -24.38 -0.79
N GLY A 345 -6.47 -23.20 -0.38
CA GLY A 345 -5.83 -22.24 -1.30
C GLY A 345 -6.81 -21.37 -2.09
N SER A 346 -8.02 -21.15 -1.61
CA SER A 346 -8.92 -20.10 -2.16
C SER A 346 -9.01 -18.92 -1.19
N VAL A 347 -9.18 -17.69 -1.70
CA VAL A 347 -9.39 -16.51 -0.85
C VAL A 347 -10.69 -16.68 -0.06
N ARG A 348 -10.66 -16.40 1.23
CA ARG A 348 -11.85 -16.46 2.09
C ARG A 348 -12.86 -15.41 1.64
N ALA A 349 -14.13 -15.78 1.49
CA ALA A 349 -15.15 -14.90 0.92
C ALA A 349 -15.34 -13.62 1.76
N GLU A 350 -15.27 -13.78 3.08
CA GLU A 350 -15.35 -12.74 4.10
C GLU A 350 -14.12 -11.82 4.16
N ARG A 351 -12.95 -12.30 3.72
CA ARG A 351 -11.70 -11.52 3.69
C ARG A 351 -11.31 -11.00 2.31
N TYR A 352 -12.15 -11.24 1.29
CA TYR A 352 -11.81 -10.94 -0.10
C TYR A 352 -11.42 -9.47 -0.31
N ALA A 353 -12.23 -8.53 0.18
CA ALA A 353 -11.98 -7.10 -0.01
C ALA A 353 -10.59 -6.70 0.54
N ALA A 354 -10.34 -7.07 1.79
CA ALA A 354 -9.10 -6.76 2.48
C ALA A 354 -7.89 -7.49 1.86
N CYS A 355 -8.06 -8.75 1.44
CA CYS A 355 -7.06 -9.49 0.67
C CYS A 355 -6.68 -8.77 -0.63
N MET A 356 -7.67 -8.23 -1.37
CA MET A 356 -7.41 -7.48 -2.60
C MET A 356 -6.68 -6.16 -2.36
N GLU A 357 -6.92 -5.47 -1.25
CA GLU A 357 -6.23 -4.21 -0.91
C GLU A 357 -4.74 -4.46 -0.65
N THR A 358 -4.44 -5.51 0.12
CA THR A 358 -3.05 -5.92 0.41
C THR A 358 -2.29 -6.32 -0.83
N LEU A 359 -2.90 -7.20 -1.63
CA LEU A 359 -2.24 -7.78 -2.79
C LEU A 359 -2.23 -6.78 -3.96
N GLY A 360 -3.19 -5.86 -3.98
CA GLY A 360 -3.18 -4.71 -4.88
C GLY A 360 -2.03 -3.75 -4.57
N THR A 361 -1.77 -3.45 -3.30
CA THR A 361 -0.58 -2.67 -2.86
C THR A 361 0.71 -3.34 -3.30
N CYS A 362 0.81 -4.65 -3.15
CA CYS A 362 1.93 -5.46 -3.61
C CYS A 362 2.18 -5.31 -5.13
N LEU A 363 1.13 -5.42 -5.97
CA LEU A 363 1.24 -5.24 -7.41
C LEU A 363 1.62 -3.81 -7.78
N TRP A 364 1.02 -2.84 -7.10
CA TRP A 364 1.36 -1.44 -7.22
C TRP A 364 2.85 -1.20 -6.93
N GLN A 365 3.37 -1.66 -5.79
CA GLN A 365 4.77 -1.50 -5.38
C GLN A 365 5.75 -2.10 -6.39
N MET A 366 5.50 -3.32 -6.87
CA MET A 366 6.32 -3.95 -7.92
C MET A 366 6.31 -3.17 -9.24
N GLY A 367 5.24 -2.43 -9.48
CA GLY A 367 5.12 -1.49 -10.58
C GLY A 367 5.73 -0.11 -10.31
N ASN A 368 5.86 0.37 -9.07
CA ASN A 368 5.80 1.81 -8.82
C ASN A 368 7.06 2.63 -9.23
N HIS A 369 8.27 2.10 -9.15
CA HIS A 369 9.45 2.99 -9.08
C HIS A 369 10.28 3.11 -10.36
N ARG A 370 9.77 2.60 -11.48
CA ARG A 370 10.40 2.49 -12.83
C ARG A 370 11.78 1.84 -12.91
N GLN A 371 12.58 1.78 -11.83
CA GLN A 371 13.95 1.31 -11.81
C GLN A 371 14.41 0.82 -10.42
N ASP A 372 13.86 1.35 -9.32
CA ASP A 372 14.58 1.30 -8.03
C ASP A 372 14.32 0.03 -7.22
N LEU A 373 13.05 -0.41 -7.11
CA LEU A 373 12.71 -1.67 -6.44
C LEU A 373 13.35 -2.89 -7.11
N TRP A 374 13.33 -2.93 -8.44
CA TRP A 374 14.01 -3.98 -9.20
C TRP A 374 15.54 -3.87 -9.14
N ARG A 375 16.10 -2.68 -8.88
CA ARG A 375 17.53 -2.52 -8.56
C ARG A 375 17.85 -3.17 -7.21
N TYR A 376 17.02 -2.99 -6.19
CA TYR A 376 17.17 -3.69 -4.92
C TYR A 376 17.02 -5.21 -5.08
N TYR A 377 16.03 -5.68 -5.83
CA TYR A 377 15.94 -7.11 -6.18
C TYR A 377 17.21 -7.60 -6.88
N ALA A 378 17.75 -6.83 -7.84
CA ALA A 378 18.99 -7.18 -8.54
C ALA A 378 20.22 -7.23 -7.63
N LEU A 379 20.20 -6.53 -6.48
CA LEU A 379 21.25 -6.62 -5.46
C LEU A 379 21.08 -7.84 -4.56
N GLY A 380 19.85 -8.28 -4.27
CA GLY A 380 19.53 -9.28 -3.25
C GLY A 380 18.78 -10.53 -3.68
N PHE A 381 18.65 -10.79 -4.98
CA PHE A 381 17.93 -11.96 -5.49
C PHE A 381 18.46 -13.30 -4.94
N ASP A 382 19.74 -13.35 -4.57
CA ASP A 382 20.40 -14.52 -4.00
C ASP A 382 20.02 -14.78 -2.53
N LEU A 383 19.29 -13.86 -1.91
CA LEU A 383 18.71 -14.02 -0.58
C LEU A 383 17.36 -14.77 -0.61
N CYS A 384 16.68 -14.81 -1.76
CA CYS A 384 15.36 -15.45 -1.90
C CYS A 384 15.32 -16.90 -1.37
N PRO A 385 16.32 -17.78 -1.63
CA PRO A 385 16.28 -19.17 -1.17
C PRO A 385 16.17 -19.30 0.36
N ALA A 386 16.78 -18.39 1.12
CA ALA A 386 16.74 -18.44 2.59
C ALA A 386 15.32 -18.25 3.14
N ALA A 387 14.49 -17.47 2.45
CA ALA A 387 13.07 -17.34 2.79
C ALA A 387 12.27 -18.59 2.37
N GLN A 388 12.60 -19.21 1.23
CA GLN A 388 11.92 -20.43 0.77
C GLN A 388 12.17 -21.63 1.70
N GLU A 389 13.35 -21.73 2.29
CA GLU A 389 13.73 -22.78 3.26
C GLU A 389 12.87 -22.76 4.54
N ARG A 390 12.21 -21.63 4.86
CA ARG A 390 11.33 -21.50 6.03
C ARG A 390 9.95 -22.16 5.87
N GLU A 391 9.65 -22.75 4.72
CA GLU A 391 8.34 -23.37 4.43
C GLU A 391 7.16 -22.46 4.80
N LEU A 392 7.06 -21.32 4.12
CA LEU A 392 6.17 -20.19 4.42
C LEU A 392 4.65 -20.44 4.23
N TYR A 393 4.17 -21.66 4.49
CA TYR A 393 2.79 -22.09 4.31
C TYR A 393 2.00 -22.15 5.62
N ALA A 394 2.63 -21.90 6.78
CA ALA A 394 1.89 -21.81 8.03
C ALA A 394 0.98 -20.57 8.06
N VAL A 395 -0.08 -20.65 8.86
CA VAL A 395 -1.08 -19.58 9.01
C VAL A 395 -1.01 -19.04 10.44
N GLY A 396 -0.86 -17.72 10.58
CA GLY A 396 -0.82 -17.04 11.88
C GLY A 396 -1.22 -15.57 11.75
N GLN A 397 -1.79 -14.98 12.80
CA GLN A 397 -2.12 -13.54 12.85
C GLN A 397 -0.96 -12.73 13.45
N LEU A 398 -0.91 -11.41 13.25
CA LEU A 398 0.15 -10.59 13.85
C LEU A 398 0.16 -10.74 15.38
N ALA A 399 -1.01 -10.66 16.01
CA ALA A 399 -1.15 -10.76 17.45
C ALA A 399 -0.57 -12.05 18.02
N ASP A 400 -0.52 -13.11 17.21
CA ASP A 400 0.08 -14.41 17.58
C ASP A 400 1.59 -14.46 17.30
N CYS A 401 2.08 -13.58 16.43
CA CYS A 401 3.46 -13.54 15.95
C CYS A 401 4.36 -12.59 16.77
N TYR A 402 3.78 -11.67 17.54
CA TYR A 402 4.50 -10.66 18.32
C TYR A 402 3.80 -10.33 19.64
N ALA A 403 4.58 -10.03 20.68
CA ALA A 403 4.09 -9.46 21.93
C ALA A 403 3.58 -8.01 21.74
N GLN A 404 2.92 -7.44 22.77
CA GLN A 404 2.45 -6.04 22.77
C GLN A 404 3.58 -5.03 22.50
N ASP A 405 4.78 -5.31 23.01
CA ASP A 405 5.95 -4.47 22.80
C ASP A 405 6.63 -4.73 21.42
N LEU A 406 6.04 -5.53 20.54
CA LEU A 406 6.59 -5.99 19.26
C LEU A 406 7.76 -6.98 19.38
N THR A 407 7.96 -7.62 20.53
CA THR A 407 8.92 -8.74 20.62
C THR A 407 8.42 -9.95 19.81
N PRO A 408 9.22 -10.55 18.90
CA PRO A 408 8.79 -11.71 18.13
C PRO A 408 8.45 -12.92 19.01
N ILE A 409 7.33 -13.57 18.70
CA ILE A 409 6.88 -14.83 19.31
C ILE A 409 6.67 -15.85 18.20
N THR A 410 6.76 -17.14 18.53
CA THR A 410 6.36 -18.22 17.60
C THR A 410 4.89 -18.55 17.84
N PRO A 411 4.01 -18.41 16.84
CA PRO A 411 2.60 -18.81 16.95
C PRO A 411 2.46 -20.29 17.27
N ILE A 412 1.42 -20.65 18.01
CA ILE A 412 1.10 -22.05 18.37
C ILE A 412 0.31 -22.76 17.25
N SER A 413 -0.04 -22.06 16.17
CA SER A 413 -0.90 -22.58 15.09
C SER A 413 -0.29 -23.77 14.35
N GLU A 414 -1.04 -24.88 14.30
CA GLU A 414 -0.69 -26.06 13.49
C GLU A 414 -1.27 -25.99 12.06
N LEU A 415 -2.08 -24.96 11.75
CA LEU A 415 -2.77 -24.87 10.46
C LEU A 415 -1.79 -24.44 9.35
N ARG A 416 -1.78 -25.21 8.26
CA ARG A 416 -0.97 -24.95 7.06
C ARG A 416 -1.84 -24.82 5.83
N LEU A 417 -1.57 -23.80 5.02
CA LEU A 417 -2.17 -23.57 3.73
C LEU A 417 -1.73 -24.66 2.75
N ARG A 418 -2.69 -25.30 2.08
CA ARG A 418 -2.41 -26.20 0.96
C ARG A 418 -2.62 -25.45 -0.33
N VAL A 419 -1.52 -25.14 -1.02
CA VAL A 419 -1.54 -24.39 -2.26
C VAL A 419 -1.75 -25.35 -3.43
N PRO A 420 -2.89 -25.31 -4.14
CA PRO A 420 -3.12 -26.13 -5.32
C PRO A 420 -2.28 -25.59 -6.47
N ARG A 421 -1.27 -26.35 -6.91
CA ARG A 421 -0.36 -25.93 -7.98
C ARG A 421 -0.50 -26.77 -9.24
N ARG A 422 -0.17 -26.17 -10.39
CA ARG A 422 -0.10 -26.83 -11.69
C ARG A 422 1.00 -26.22 -12.55
N ASP A 423 1.51 -27.04 -13.44
CA ASP A 423 2.52 -26.63 -14.40
C ASP A 423 1.97 -25.59 -15.38
N LEU A 424 2.69 -24.46 -15.49
CA LEU A 424 2.47 -23.40 -16.46
C LEU A 424 3.72 -23.31 -17.36
N PRO A 425 3.62 -23.69 -18.65
CA PRO A 425 4.72 -23.51 -19.59
C PRO A 425 4.91 -22.02 -19.90
N PHE A 426 6.16 -21.60 -20.10
CA PHE A 426 6.48 -20.23 -20.48
C PHE A 426 7.48 -20.18 -21.64
N THR A 427 7.45 -19.06 -22.37
CA THR A 427 8.45 -18.73 -23.39
C THR A 427 8.64 -17.22 -23.42
N VAL A 428 9.81 -16.75 -23.02
CA VAL A 428 10.12 -15.32 -22.95
C VAL A 428 11.42 -15.00 -23.69
N ASP A 429 11.49 -13.82 -24.30
CA ASP A 429 12.73 -13.28 -24.87
C ASP A 429 13.30 -12.20 -23.95
N VAL A 430 14.52 -12.41 -23.47
CA VAL A 430 15.19 -11.49 -22.56
C VAL A 430 16.62 -11.30 -23.05
N GLY A 431 16.96 -10.07 -23.42
CA GLY A 431 18.29 -9.77 -23.96
C GLY A 431 18.60 -10.44 -25.31
N GLY A 432 17.57 -10.77 -26.11
CA GLY A 432 17.74 -11.47 -27.38
C GLY A 432 17.95 -12.97 -27.25
N ILE A 433 17.79 -13.52 -26.03
CA ILE A 433 17.85 -14.95 -25.75
C ILE A 433 16.44 -15.43 -25.44
N ARG A 434 16.02 -16.49 -26.14
CA ARG A 434 14.75 -17.15 -25.89
C ARG A 434 14.90 -18.15 -24.74
N HIS A 435 14.18 -17.91 -23.65
CA HIS A 435 14.07 -18.81 -22.51
C HIS A 435 12.74 -19.56 -22.59
N THR A 436 12.81 -20.88 -22.48
CA THR A 436 11.63 -21.76 -22.39
C THR A 436 11.73 -22.61 -21.13
N GLY A 437 10.58 -23.08 -20.65
CA GLY A 437 10.50 -23.96 -19.50
C GLY A 437 9.08 -24.04 -18.94
N THR A 438 8.99 -24.56 -17.72
CA THR A 438 7.75 -24.72 -16.98
C THR A 438 7.97 -24.26 -15.54
N VAL A 439 7.00 -23.56 -14.97
CA VAL A 439 6.96 -23.23 -13.54
C VAL A 439 5.70 -23.82 -12.92
N ASN A 440 5.76 -24.20 -11.65
CA ASN A 440 4.63 -24.79 -10.94
C ASN A 440 3.96 -23.71 -10.07
N LEU A 441 2.85 -23.15 -10.56
CA LEU A 441 2.15 -22.02 -9.94
C LEU A 441 0.76 -22.41 -9.46
N HIS A 442 0.18 -21.58 -8.60
CA HIS A 442 -1.19 -21.68 -8.15
C HIS A 442 -2.17 -21.88 -9.31
N THR A 443 -3.09 -22.82 -9.17
CA THR A 443 -4.09 -23.17 -10.19
C THR A 443 -4.88 -21.98 -10.68
N ALA A 444 -5.32 -21.07 -9.79
CA ALA A 444 -5.97 -19.81 -10.16
C ALA A 444 -5.17 -18.95 -11.16
N VAL A 445 -3.83 -18.87 -11.05
CA VAL A 445 -2.99 -18.14 -12.03
C VAL A 445 -3.02 -18.83 -13.37
N ARG A 446 -2.78 -20.15 -13.37
CA ARG A 446 -2.71 -20.97 -14.57
C ARG A 446 -4.05 -21.00 -15.31
N ASP A 447 -5.14 -21.21 -14.60
CA ASP A 447 -6.49 -21.24 -15.16
C ASP A 447 -6.87 -19.86 -15.71
N ALA A 448 -6.51 -18.76 -15.03
CA ALA A 448 -6.72 -17.41 -15.54
C ALA A 448 -5.93 -17.10 -16.81
N VAL A 449 -4.72 -17.62 -16.97
CA VAL A 449 -3.96 -17.52 -18.23
C VAL A 449 -4.63 -18.31 -19.34
N GLU A 450 -5.09 -19.54 -19.06
CA GLU A 450 -5.78 -20.38 -20.06
C GLU A 450 -7.11 -19.81 -20.53
N THR A 451 -7.87 -19.20 -19.61
CA THR A 451 -9.17 -18.59 -19.93
C THR A 451 -9.04 -17.15 -20.44
N GLY A 452 -7.82 -16.61 -20.52
CA GLY A 452 -7.56 -15.23 -20.97
C GLY A 452 -7.97 -14.13 -19.98
N VAL A 453 -8.25 -14.50 -18.72
CA VAL A 453 -8.51 -13.55 -17.63
C VAL A 453 -7.23 -12.76 -17.31
N LEU A 454 -6.10 -13.47 -17.21
CA LEU A 454 -4.78 -12.87 -16.98
C LEU A 454 -3.90 -13.05 -18.22
N SER A 455 -3.24 -11.97 -18.66
CA SER A 455 -2.27 -12.03 -19.75
C SER A 455 -1.01 -12.77 -19.28
N MET A 456 -0.48 -13.68 -20.09
CA MET A 456 0.80 -14.35 -19.79
C MET A 456 1.92 -13.32 -19.59
N ALA A 457 1.88 -12.19 -20.30
CA ALA A 457 2.85 -11.11 -20.15
C ALA A 457 2.90 -10.51 -18.73
N ILE A 458 1.79 -10.57 -17.98
CA ILE A 458 1.75 -10.14 -16.57
C ILE A 458 2.54 -11.14 -15.71
N VAL A 459 2.30 -12.45 -15.89
CA VAL A 459 3.02 -13.52 -15.19
C VAL A 459 4.51 -13.49 -15.55
N GLU A 460 4.84 -13.23 -16.81
CA GLU A 460 6.21 -13.11 -17.28
C GLU A 460 6.93 -12.00 -16.55
N TYR A 461 6.40 -10.77 -16.60
CA TYR A 461 7.01 -9.61 -15.98
C TYR A 461 7.13 -9.72 -14.46
N GLN A 462 6.06 -10.20 -13.79
CA GLN A 462 5.97 -10.20 -12.33
C GLN A 462 6.64 -11.41 -11.69
N PHE A 463 6.72 -12.56 -12.37
CA PHE A 463 7.25 -13.79 -11.76
C PHE A 463 8.39 -14.42 -12.57
N ILE A 464 8.20 -14.67 -13.87
CA ILE A 464 9.18 -15.42 -14.67
C ILE A 464 10.50 -14.67 -14.80
N ILE A 465 10.47 -13.37 -15.10
CA ILE A 465 11.68 -12.57 -15.31
C ILE A 465 12.50 -12.45 -14.01
N PRO A 466 11.91 -12.11 -12.83
CA PRO A 466 12.60 -12.21 -11.54
C PRO A 466 13.14 -13.61 -11.26
N TRP A 467 12.35 -14.65 -11.51
CA TRP A 467 12.76 -16.04 -11.34
C TRP A 467 13.97 -16.40 -12.21
N LEU A 468 14.02 -15.98 -13.48
CA LEU A 468 15.18 -16.21 -14.35
C LEU A 468 16.45 -15.56 -13.81
N LEU A 469 16.36 -14.36 -13.21
CA LEU A 469 17.50 -13.72 -12.56
C LEU A 469 17.94 -14.54 -11.34
N ARG A 470 17.00 -14.98 -10.52
CA ARG A 470 17.26 -15.81 -9.34
C ARG A 470 17.97 -17.12 -9.67
N GLU A 471 17.51 -17.79 -10.72
CA GLU A 471 18.12 -19.01 -11.26
C GLU A 471 19.43 -18.74 -12.04
N ARG A 472 19.92 -17.49 -12.04
CA ARG A 472 21.14 -17.05 -12.73
C ARG A 472 21.14 -17.35 -14.23
N ARG A 473 19.95 -17.41 -14.85
CA ARG A 473 19.76 -17.61 -16.29
C ARG A 473 19.91 -16.33 -17.09
N ILE A 474 19.77 -15.18 -16.44
CA ILE A 474 20.03 -13.84 -16.98
C ILE A 474 20.90 -13.04 -16.01
N SER A 475 21.65 -12.05 -16.52
CA SER A 475 22.45 -11.17 -15.66
C SER A 475 21.58 -10.07 -15.02
N PRO A 476 22.01 -9.47 -13.89
CA PRO A 476 21.36 -8.31 -13.29
C PRO A 476 21.16 -7.16 -14.28
N GLU A 477 22.14 -6.88 -15.14
CA GLU A 477 22.04 -5.86 -16.18
C GLU A 477 20.95 -6.20 -17.20
N THR A 478 20.90 -7.46 -17.66
CA THR A 478 19.87 -7.91 -18.62
C THR A 478 18.48 -7.78 -18.02
N PHE A 479 18.34 -8.18 -16.75
CA PHE A 479 17.11 -8.07 -15.97
C PHE A 479 16.66 -6.61 -15.87
N LEU A 480 17.51 -5.70 -15.37
CA LEU A 480 17.15 -4.29 -15.22
C LEU A 480 16.80 -3.65 -16.57
N ASN A 481 17.58 -3.92 -17.62
CA ASN A 481 17.28 -3.45 -18.97
C ASN A 481 15.93 -3.96 -19.49
N HIS A 482 15.50 -5.17 -19.10
CA HIS A 482 14.17 -5.68 -19.44
C HIS A 482 13.08 -4.93 -18.66
N MET A 483 13.19 -4.86 -17.34
CA MET A 483 12.20 -4.20 -16.47
C MET A 483 11.98 -2.73 -16.89
N ASP A 484 13.07 -2.01 -17.15
CA ASP A 484 13.05 -0.60 -17.54
C ASP A 484 12.33 -0.37 -18.89
N ARG A 485 12.50 -1.29 -19.85
CA ARG A 485 11.90 -1.23 -21.19
C ARG A 485 10.44 -1.71 -21.21
N ALA A 486 10.13 -2.76 -20.45
CA ALA A 486 8.81 -3.37 -20.44
C ALA A 486 7.81 -2.67 -19.50
N TYR A 487 8.28 -1.79 -18.61
CA TYR A 487 7.48 -1.05 -17.63
C TYR A 487 6.11 -0.57 -18.15
N CYS A 488 6.09 0.32 -19.14
CA CYS A 488 4.82 0.92 -19.59
C CYS A 488 3.88 -0.11 -20.21
N ARG A 489 4.43 -1.11 -20.89
CA ARG A 489 3.66 -2.21 -21.47
C ARG A 489 3.05 -3.06 -20.36
N HIS A 490 3.81 -3.40 -19.33
CA HIS A 490 3.30 -4.15 -18.19
C HIS A 490 2.10 -3.45 -17.53
N PHE A 491 2.22 -2.15 -17.25
CA PHE A 491 1.09 -1.37 -16.72
C PHE A 491 -0.12 -1.35 -17.65
N ALA A 492 0.11 -1.22 -18.96
CA ALA A 492 -0.96 -1.28 -19.95
C ALA A 492 -1.69 -2.64 -19.92
N GLU A 493 -0.95 -3.74 -19.83
CA GLU A 493 -1.51 -5.10 -19.71
C GLU A 493 -2.34 -5.28 -18.44
N VAL A 494 -1.83 -4.83 -17.28
CA VAL A 494 -2.55 -4.91 -15.99
C VAL A 494 -3.86 -4.12 -16.05
N MET A 495 -3.82 -2.88 -16.55
CA MET A 495 -5.02 -2.05 -16.70
C MET A 495 -6.05 -2.68 -17.64
N ARG A 496 -5.62 -3.16 -18.82
CA ARG A 496 -6.53 -3.83 -19.77
C ARG A 496 -7.16 -5.08 -19.17
N SER A 497 -6.37 -5.90 -18.49
CA SER A 497 -6.86 -7.13 -17.86
C SER A 497 -7.88 -6.81 -16.77
N GLY A 498 -7.62 -5.83 -15.90
CA GLY A 498 -8.60 -5.37 -14.90
C GLY A 498 -9.91 -4.85 -15.52
N HIS A 499 -9.82 -3.98 -16.53
CA HIS A 499 -11.01 -3.44 -17.19
C HIS A 499 -11.79 -4.48 -18.00
N THR A 500 -11.12 -5.39 -18.70
CA THR A 500 -11.77 -6.44 -19.51
C THR A 500 -12.56 -7.41 -18.64
N ASN A 501 -12.04 -7.71 -17.46
CA ASN A 501 -12.68 -8.59 -16.48
C ASN A 501 -13.53 -7.83 -15.46
N ASP A 502 -13.71 -6.52 -15.65
CA ASP A 502 -14.45 -5.61 -14.77
C ASP A 502 -14.11 -5.75 -13.28
N PHE A 503 -12.83 -6.01 -13.00
CA PHE A 503 -12.32 -6.18 -11.64
C PHE A 503 -13.06 -7.27 -10.84
N GLY A 504 -13.62 -8.27 -11.54
CA GLY A 504 -14.38 -9.35 -10.93
C GLY A 504 -13.53 -10.29 -10.06
N ARG A 505 -14.19 -11.08 -9.21
CA ARG A 505 -13.52 -11.98 -8.25
C ARG A 505 -12.51 -12.94 -8.87
N SER A 506 -12.82 -13.53 -10.03
CA SER A 506 -11.90 -14.43 -10.72
C SER A 506 -10.60 -13.74 -11.16
N TYR A 507 -10.67 -12.45 -11.51
CA TYR A 507 -9.48 -11.66 -11.82
C TYR A 507 -8.70 -11.33 -10.54
N GLY A 508 -9.39 -10.85 -9.50
CA GLY A 508 -8.78 -10.55 -8.20
C GLY A 508 -8.06 -11.75 -7.59
N GLU A 509 -8.70 -12.92 -7.56
CA GLU A 509 -8.11 -14.17 -7.05
C GLU A 509 -6.87 -14.61 -7.84
N ALA A 510 -6.88 -14.46 -9.17
CA ALA A 510 -5.72 -14.80 -9.99
C ALA A 510 -4.53 -13.86 -9.72
N VAL A 511 -4.80 -12.56 -9.57
CA VAL A 511 -3.77 -11.58 -9.21
C VAL A 511 -3.25 -11.83 -7.79
N ALA A 512 -4.15 -12.09 -6.85
CA ALA A 512 -3.81 -12.43 -5.48
C ALA A 512 -2.90 -13.65 -5.39
N ALA A 513 -3.25 -14.70 -6.13
CA ALA A 513 -2.44 -15.91 -6.20
C ALA A 513 -1.06 -15.63 -6.83
N LEU A 514 -0.98 -14.81 -7.88
CA LEU A 514 0.29 -14.41 -8.49
C LEU A 514 1.19 -13.63 -7.52
N VAL A 515 0.61 -12.75 -6.70
CA VAL A 515 1.36 -12.01 -5.68
C VAL A 515 1.85 -12.96 -4.58
N MET A 516 0.99 -13.87 -4.09
CA MET A 516 1.39 -14.84 -3.08
C MET A 516 2.47 -15.81 -3.56
N GLU A 517 2.49 -16.15 -4.85
CA GLU A 517 3.60 -16.93 -5.41
C GLU A 517 4.94 -16.23 -5.23
N GLN A 518 4.98 -14.90 -5.33
CA GLN A 518 6.22 -14.14 -5.12
C GLN A 518 6.64 -14.11 -3.66
N TRP A 519 5.69 -14.04 -2.73
CA TRP A 519 5.94 -14.18 -1.29
C TRP A 519 6.49 -15.56 -0.92
N TRP A 520 5.83 -16.63 -1.36
CA TRP A 520 6.32 -17.99 -1.08
C TRP A 520 7.68 -18.28 -1.75
N HIS A 521 8.02 -17.56 -2.83
CA HIS A 521 9.30 -17.70 -3.52
C HIS A 521 10.42 -16.80 -2.97
N GLY A 522 10.16 -16.04 -1.90
CA GLY A 522 11.14 -15.15 -1.29
C GLY A 522 11.48 -13.93 -2.15
N MET A 523 10.71 -13.65 -3.21
CA MET A 523 11.01 -12.53 -4.11
C MET A 523 10.87 -11.20 -3.38
N TYR A 524 9.82 -11.09 -2.58
CA TYR A 524 9.65 -9.94 -1.72
C TYR A 524 10.77 -9.82 -0.71
N PHE A 525 11.34 -10.89 -0.14
CA PHE A 525 12.46 -10.77 0.79
C PHE A 525 13.68 -10.07 0.17
N ALA A 526 13.95 -10.29 -1.12
CA ALA A 526 15.04 -9.65 -1.86
C ALA A 526 14.77 -8.18 -2.23
N ILE A 527 13.49 -7.78 -2.29
CA ILE A 527 13.03 -6.41 -2.45
C ILE A 527 12.92 -5.71 -1.08
N GLY A 528 12.56 -6.50 -0.08
CA GLY A 528 12.27 -6.12 1.28
C GLY A 528 11.61 -7.10 2.23
N ALA A 529 12.03 -7.07 3.50
CA ALA A 529 11.16 -7.41 4.62
C ALA A 529 10.20 -6.24 4.89
N GLY A 530 8.92 -6.41 4.57
CA GLY A 530 7.86 -5.45 4.89
C GLY A 530 7.23 -5.73 6.25
N SER A 531 6.87 -4.66 6.97
CA SER A 531 6.15 -4.71 8.23
C SER A 531 4.65 -4.83 7.97
N LEU A 532 4.12 -6.05 7.91
CA LEU A 532 2.71 -6.19 8.23
C LEU A 532 2.60 -5.98 9.74
N VAL A 533 1.78 -5.04 10.15
CA VAL A 533 1.34 -4.97 11.53
C VAL A 533 -0.16 -5.22 11.53
N GLU A 534 -0.59 -5.95 12.53
CA GLU A 534 -1.90 -5.93 13.16
C GLU A 534 -3.14 -6.18 12.29
N ALA A 535 -3.35 -7.48 12.13
CA ALA A 535 -4.62 -8.15 12.28
C ALA A 535 -4.83 -8.61 13.74
N GLN A 536 -5.99 -8.36 14.34
CA GLN A 536 -6.54 -9.24 15.38
C GLN A 536 -7.61 -10.11 14.71
N PRO A 537 -7.65 -11.44 14.92
CA PRO A 537 -8.74 -12.26 14.41
C PRO A 537 -10.04 -11.86 15.10
N ASP A 538 -11.06 -11.58 14.30
CA ASP A 538 -12.45 -11.37 14.74
C ASP A 538 -12.70 -10.09 15.56
N GLN A 539 -11.81 -9.09 15.44
CA GLN A 539 -11.94 -7.79 16.09
C GLN A 539 -11.87 -6.63 15.09
N VAL A 540 -12.69 -5.60 15.29
CA VAL A 540 -12.75 -4.41 14.42
C VAL A 540 -11.76 -3.34 14.90
N ALA A 541 -11.45 -2.33 14.08
CA ALA A 541 -10.58 -1.20 14.42
C ALA A 541 -10.96 -0.48 15.76
N GLY A 542 -12.22 -0.62 16.18
CA GLY A 542 -12.77 -0.12 17.43
C GLY A 542 -12.70 -1.06 18.63
N ASP A 543 -12.06 -2.22 18.53
CA ASP A 543 -11.73 -3.08 19.68
C ASP A 543 -10.46 -2.59 20.39
N ARG A 544 -10.30 -1.27 20.46
CA ARG A 544 -9.47 -0.65 21.49
C ARG A 544 -10.13 -0.99 22.82
N MET A 545 -9.35 -1.43 23.79
CA MET A 545 -9.79 -1.39 25.19
C MET A 545 -9.92 0.08 25.62
N HIS A 546 -11.07 0.70 25.32
CA HIS A 546 -11.36 2.08 25.74
C HIS A 546 -11.69 2.10 27.24
N GLY A 547 -10.67 2.21 28.08
CA GLY A 547 -10.83 2.68 29.46
C GLY A 547 -10.31 1.76 30.58
N ALA A 548 -9.78 2.44 31.60
CA ALA A 548 -9.06 1.91 32.75
C ALA A 548 -9.80 0.83 33.56
N GLY A 549 -9.10 -0.29 33.81
CA GLY A 549 -9.47 -1.26 34.82
C GLY A 549 -8.25 -2.08 35.21
N ASN A 550 -7.80 -1.93 36.46
CA ASN A 550 -6.77 -2.75 37.09
C ASN A 550 -6.94 -4.23 36.73
N TRP A 551 -6.07 -4.76 35.87
CA TRP A 551 -5.90 -6.19 35.73
C TRP A 551 -4.94 -6.62 36.85
N SER A 552 -5.50 -7.03 37.98
CA SER A 552 -4.74 -7.81 38.97
C SER A 552 -4.68 -9.26 38.48
N PRO A 553 -3.50 -9.89 38.46
CA PRO A 553 -3.39 -11.28 38.04
C PRO A 553 -4.08 -12.20 39.07
N PRO A 554 -4.65 -13.34 38.65
CA PRO A 554 -5.23 -14.30 39.57
C PRO A 554 -4.12 -14.95 40.43
N GLY A 555 -4.34 -14.96 41.74
CA GLY A 555 -3.65 -15.84 42.68
C GLY A 555 -4.46 -17.10 42.95
#